data_AF-A0A920DVW2-F1
#
_entry.id   AF-A0A920DVW2-F1
#
_cell.length_a   1.000
_cell.length_b   1.000
_cell.length_c   1.000
_cell.angle_alpha   90.00
_cell.angle_beta   90.00
_cell.angle_gamma   90.00
#
_symmetry.space_group_name_H-M   'P 1'
#
loop_
_entity.id
_entity.type
_entity.pdbx_description
1 polymer ?
#
loop_
_entity_poly.entity_id
_entity_poly.type
_entity_poly.pdbx_seq_one_letter_code
_entity_poly.pdbx_strand_id
1 'polypeptide(L)'
;MANDWDFSNEGRKRQSFRMRALADFEKENGRLVICDFICPTKEARKIFDADYCIWMDTIKESNYKDTDKIFEEPSKVNLRISKWNQYSPSEIADLIRDV
;
A
#
# COMPACT_ATOMS: atom_id res chain seq x y z
N MET A 1 12.38 11.37 -16.75
CA MET A 1 11.08 11.10 -16.11
C MET A 1 10.30 10.16 -17.00
N ALA A 2 9.65 9.15 -16.45
CA ALA A 2 8.75 8.30 -17.22
C ALA A 2 7.45 9.08 -17.49
N ASN A 3 6.97 9.11 -18.74
CA ASN A 3 5.75 9.81 -19.18
C ASN A 3 4.55 8.85 -19.27
N ASP A 4 4.52 7.83 -18.43
CA ASP A 4 3.60 6.69 -18.50
C ASP A 4 2.67 6.61 -17.27
N TRP A 5 2.33 7.78 -16.73
CA TRP A 5 1.42 7.97 -15.61
C TRP A 5 -0.02 7.84 -16.10
N ASP A 6 -0.51 6.61 -16.13
CA ASP A 6 -1.89 6.29 -16.41
C ASP A 6 -2.47 5.42 -15.29
N PHE A 7 -3.80 5.43 -15.16
CA PHE A 7 -4.52 4.60 -14.19
C PHE A 7 -4.95 3.25 -14.78
N SER A 8 -4.36 2.84 -15.91
CA SER A 8 -4.63 1.52 -16.49
C SER A 8 -4.12 0.42 -15.58
N ASN A 9 -4.56 -0.82 -15.80
CA ASN A 9 -4.06 -1.97 -15.05
C ASN A 9 -2.53 -2.12 -15.19
N GLU A 10 -1.99 -1.90 -16.39
CA GLU A 10 -0.54 -1.94 -16.61
C GLU A 10 0.18 -0.77 -15.94
N GLY A 11 -0.41 0.43 -15.93
CA GLY A 11 0.13 1.59 -15.19
C GLY A 11 0.22 1.31 -13.69
N ARG A 12 -0.83 0.72 -13.10
CA ARG A 12 -0.86 0.32 -11.68
C ARG A 12 0.16 -0.79 -11.37
N LYS A 13 0.39 -1.74 -12.28
CA LYS A 13 1.47 -2.73 -12.15
C LYS A 13 2.85 -2.07 -12.19
N ARG A 14 3.11 -1.20 -13.18
CA ARG A 14 4.37 -0.44 -13.28
C ARG A 14 4.62 0.39 -12.02
N GLN A 15 3.59 1.03 -11.47
CA GLN A 15 3.68 1.75 -10.20
C GLN A 15 4.12 0.83 -9.06
N SER A 16 3.54 -0.37 -8.94
CA SER A 16 3.89 -1.34 -7.90
C SER A 16 5.35 -1.80 -7.99
N PHE A 17 5.86 -2.05 -9.20
CA PHE A 17 7.28 -2.37 -9.42
C PHE A 17 8.20 -1.21 -9.05
N ARG A 18 7.84 0.03 -9.40
CA ARG A 18 8.63 1.22 -9.05
C ARG A 18 8.70 1.42 -7.55
N MET A 19 7.56 1.26 -6.87
CA MET A 19 7.48 1.40 -5.42
C MET A 19 8.33 0.36 -4.72
N ARG A 20 8.27 -0.90 -5.19
CA ARG A 20 9.14 -1.96 -4.69
C ARG A 20 10.61 -1.67 -4.92
N ALA A 21 11.02 -1.28 -6.12
CA ALA A 21 12.43 -1.02 -6.42
C ALA A 21 13.01 0.07 -5.50
N LEU A 22 12.24 1.11 -5.20
CA LEU A 22 12.66 2.15 -4.24
C LEU A 22 12.69 1.61 -2.80
N ALA A 23 11.65 0.89 -2.37
CA ALA A 23 11.60 0.34 -1.02
C ALA A 23 12.73 -0.68 -0.77
N ASP A 24 12.97 -1.59 -1.71
CA ASP A 24 14.02 -2.60 -1.65
C ASP A 24 15.41 -1.91 -1.59
N PHE A 25 15.66 -0.91 -2.42
CA PHE A 25 16.92 -0.15 -2.38
C PHE A 25 17.15 0.52 -1.02
N GLU A 26 16.14 1.19 -0.48
CA GLU A 26 16.23 1.86 0.81
C GLU A 26 16.41 0.85 1.97
N LYS A 27 15.71 -0.29 1.91
CA LYS A 27 15.83 -1.42 2.85
C LYS A 27 17.22 -2.04 2.81
N GLU A 28 17.80 -2.25 1.62
CA GLU A 28 19.17 -2.74 1.44
C GLU A 28 20.21 -1.79 2.05
N ASN A 29 19.88 -0.50 2.17
CA ASN A 29 20.69 0.49 2.88
C ASN A 29 20.36 0.61 4.38
N GLY A 30 19.65 -0.37 4.95
CA GLY A 30 19.34 -0.45 6.38
C GLY A 30 18.30 0.56 6.87
N ARG A 31 17.46 1.11 5.99
CA ARG A 31 16.40 2.06 6.35
C ARG A 31 15.05 1.37 6.45
N LEU A 32 14.22 1.89 7.36
CA LEU A 32 12.79 1.56 7.41
C LEU A 32 12.04 2.43 6.41
N VAL A 33 11.16 1.81 5.63
CA VAL A 33 10.42 2.48 4.54
C VAL A 33 8.93 2.32 4.77
N ILE A 34 8.21 3.43 4.74
CA ILE A 34 6.74 3.43 4.74
C ILE A 34 6.29 3.83 3.34
N CYS A 35 5.51 2.97 2.70
CA CYS A 35 4.90 3.26 1.40
C CYS A 35 3.38 3.36 1.55
N ASP A 36 2.82 4.52 1.22
CA ASP A 36 1.39 4.76 1.22
C ASP A 36 0.87 4.88 -0.22
N PHE A 37 0.05 3.90 -0.62
CA PHE A 37 -0.64 3.91 -1.92
C PHE A 37 -1.79 2.90 -1.93
N ILE A 38 -2.76 3.14 -2.83
CA ILE A 38 -4.02 2.39 -2.93
C ILE A 38 -3.81 0.88 -3.12
N CYS A 39 -2.83 0.49 -3.95
CA CYS A 39 -2.47 -0.90 -4.28
C CYS A 39 -3.68 -1.85 -4.45
N PRO A 40 -4.58 -1.59 -5.42
CA PRO A 40 -5.96 -2.09 -5.37
C PRO A 40 -6.11 -3.59 -5.64
N THR A 41 -5.23 -4.20 -6.42
CA THR A 41 -5.35 -5.61 -6.82
C THR A 41 -4.43 -6.53 -6.01
N LYS A 42 -4.78 -7.81 -5.94
CA LYS A 42 -3.96 -8.85 -5.31
C LYS A 42 -2.62 -8.99 -6.02
N GLU A 43 -2.60 -8.85 -7.35
CA GLU A 43 -1.38 -8.88 -8.16
C GLU A 43 -0.45 -7.70 -7.81
N ALA A 44 -0.97 -6.48 -7.73
CA ALA A 44 -0.19 -5.30 -7.36
C ALA A 44 0.45 -5.45 -5.97
N ARG A 45 -0.32 -5.94 -4.99
CA ARG A 45 0.19 -6.23 -3.63
C ARG A 45 1.25 -7.32 -3.62
N LYS A 46 1.09 -8.38 -4.43
CA LYS A 46 2.10 -9.44 -4.59
C LYS A 46 3.36 -8.93 -5.27
N ILE A 47 3.25 -8.01 -6.22
CA ILE A 47 4.40 -7.37 -6.86
C ILE A 47 5.17 -6.57 -5.82
N PHE A 48 4.46 -5.74 -5.04
CA PHE A 48 5.08 -4.90 -4.01
C PHE A 48 5.70 -5.72 -2.87
N ASP A 49 5.03 -6.78 -2.42
CA ASP A 49 5.53 -7.77 -1.45
C ASP A 49 6.00 -7.15 -0.12
N ALA A 50 5.13 -6.36 0.51
CA ALA A 50 5.43 -5.71 1.79
C ALA A 50 5.74 -6.71 2.91
N ASP A 51 6.74 -6.38 3.75
CA ASP A 51 7.05 -7.14 4.97
C ASP A 51 5.94 -7.02 6.02
N TYR A 52 5.30 -5.85 6.10
CA TYR A 52 4.20 -5.56 7.02
C TYR A 52 3.10 -4.76 6.31
N CYS A 53 1.87 -5.25 6.39
CA CYS A 53 0.72 -4.65 5.73
C CYS A 53 -0.24 -4.01 6.74
N ILE A 54 -0.40 -2.68 6.63
CA ILE A 54 -1.47 -1.93 7.28
C ILE A 54 -2.59 -1.71 6.25
N TRP A 55 -3.78 -2.21 6.54
CA TRP A 55 -4.96 -2.00 5.69
C TRP A 55 -5.89 -0.94 6.28
N MET A 56 -6.02 0.17 5.56
CA MET A 56 -6.96 1.25 5.85
C MET A 56 -8.36 0.92 5.30
N ASP A 57 -9.11 0.07 6.02
CA ASP A 57 -10.51 -0.26 5.71
C ASP A 57 -11.48 0.78 6.28
N THR A 58 -11.28 2.05 5.94
CA THR A 58 -12.03 3.17 6.55
C THR A 58 -13.18 3.67 5.69
N ILE A 59 -13.22 3.31 4.41
CA ILE A 59 -14.26 3.70 3.44
C ILE A 59 -14.68 2.49 2.59
N LYS A 60 -15.90 2.54 2.04
CA LYS A 60 -16.41 1.50 1.12
C LYS A 60 -16.42 1.93 -0.34
N GLU A 61 -16.43 3.23 -0.59
CA GLU A 61 -16.37 3.80 -1.93
C GLU A 61 -15.45 5.01 -1.92
N SER A 62 -14.66 5.17 -2.98
CA SER A 62 -13.79 6.32 -3.17
C SER A 62 -14.35 7.28 -4.22
N ASN A 63 -13.63 8.38 -4.47
CA ASN A 63 -13.91 9.27 -5.60
C ASN A 63 -13.50 8.66 -6.96
N TYR A 64 -12.84 7.49 -6.96
CA TYR A 64 -12.29 6.85 -8.15
C TYR A 64 -13.03 5.54 -8.46
N LYS A 65 -14.16 5.65 -9.15
CA LYS A 65 -15.05 4.50 -9.45
C LYS A 65 -14.40 3.40 -10.28
N ASP A 66 -13.41 3.72 -11.09
CA ASP A 66 -12.62 2.74 -11.83
C ASP A 66 -11.76 1.87 -10.89
N THR A 67 -11.23 2.48 -9.83
CA THR A 67 -10.46 1.81 -8.78
C THR A 67 -11.35 0.94 -7.90
N ASP A 68 -12.50 1.47 -7.48
CA ASP A 68 -13.46 0.72 -6.65
C ASP A 68 -13.88 -0.59 -7.33
N LYS A 69 -14.07 -0.57 -8.66
CA LYS A 69 -14.47 -1.75 -9.46
C LYS A 69 -13.42 -2.87 -9.51
N ILE A 70 -12.15 -2.53 -9.35
CA ILE A 70 -11.03 -3.49 -9.42
C ILE A 70 -10.42 -3.78 -8.05
N PHE A 71 -10.90 -3.12 -7.00
CA PHE A 71 -10.35 -3.28 -5.67
C PHE A 71 -10.66 -4.69 -5.16
N GLU A 72 -9.61 -5.41 -4.83
CA GLU A 72 -9.69 -6.70 -4.16
C GLU A 72 -9.27 -6.50 -2.72
N GLU A 73 -9.98 -7.09 -1.75
CA GLU A 73 -9.55 -7.01 -0.36
C GLU A 73 -8.20 -7.74 -0.15
N PRO A 74 -7.31 -7.21 0.72
CA PRO A 74 -6.05 -7.88 1.04
C PRO A 74 -6.31 -9.15 1.86
N SER A 75 -5.62 -10.24 1.50
CA SER A 75 -5.73 -11.53 2.22
C SER A 75 -4.70 -11.69 3.35
N LYS A 76 -3.58 -10.98 3.27
CA LYS A 76 -2.55 -10.90 4.32
C LYS A 76 -2.52 -9.48 4.83
N VAL A 77 -2.85 -9.30 6.11
CA VAL A 77 -2.89 -8.02 6.79
C VAL A 77 -2.32 -8.22 8.19
N ASN A 78 -1.38 -7.37 8.58
CA ASN A 78 -0.81 -7.39 9.93
C ASN A 78 -1.62 -6.49 10.87
N LEU A 79 -2.05 -5.32 10.37
CA LEU A 79 -2.89 -4.37 11.10
C LEU A 79 -4.03 -3.88 10.21
N ARG A 80 -5.29 -4.03 10.66
CA ARG A 80 -6.47 -3.44 10.00
C ARG A 80 -6.97 -2.25 10.80
N ILE A 81 -7.09 -1.11 10.13
CA ILE A 81 -7.67 0.12 10.69
C ILE A 81 -9.01 0.35 10.02
N SER A 82 -10.09 0.21 10.79
CA SER A 82 -11.47 0.25 10.29
C SER A 82 -12.13 1.63 10.44
N LYS A 83 -11.51 2.54 11.22
CA LYS A 83 -12.00 3.89 11.49
C LYS A 83 -10.82 4.86 11.62
N TRP A 84 -11.00 6.10 11.14
CA TRP A 84 -9.95 7.13 11.13
C TRP A 84 -9.32 7.42 12.50
N ASN A 85 -10.10 7.36 13.57
CA ASN A 85 -9.62 7.63 14.94
C ASN A 85 -9.57 6.35 15.78
N GLN A 86 -9.37 5.18 15.16
CA GLN A 86 -9.21 3.94 15.91
C GLN A 86 -7.91 3.93 16.73
N TYR A 87 -6.84 4.54 16.18
CA TYR A 87 -5.56 4.74 16.83
C TYR A 87 -5.05 6.15 16.51
N SER A 88 -4.37 6.77 17.45
CA SER A 88 -3.54 7.94 17.22
C SER A 88 -2.28 7.57 16.42
N PRO A 89 -1.63 8.54 15.76
CA PRO A 89 -0.36 8.28 15.07
C PRO A 89 0.73 7.70 15.99
N SER A 90 0.77 8.12 17.26
CA SER A 90 1.71 7.59 18.25
C SER A 90 1.44 6.12 18.58
N GLU A 91 0.17 5.74 18.76
CA GLU A 91 -0.20 4.33 18.97
C GLU A 91 0.15 3.47 17.75
N ILE A 92 -0.05 3.98 16.52
CA ILE A 92 0.36 3.27 15.31
C ILE A 92 1.88 3.09 15.28
N ALA A 93 2.65 4.14 15.56
CA ALA A 93 4.11 4.07 15.61
C ALA A 93 4.61 3.06 16.65
N ASP A 94 3.93 2.97 17.80
CA ASP A 94 4.25 1.99 18.84
C ASP A 94 3.93 0.55 18.39
N LEU A 95 2.81 0.35 17.68
CA LEU A 95 2.42 -0.97 17.15
C LEU A 95 3.37 -1.51 16.08
N ILE A 96 4.04 -0.63 15.33
CA ILE A 96 4.97 -1.01 14.25
C ILE A 96 6.44 -0.84 14.61
N ARG A 97 6.76 -0.60 15.89
CA ARG A 97 8.12 -0.28 16.34
C ARG A 97 9.14 -1.39 16.06
N ASP A 98 8.70 -2.64 16.19
CA ASP A 98 9.55 -3.84 16.10
C ASP A 98 9.37 -4.60 14.78
N VAL A 99 8.83 -3.93 13.76
CA VAL A 99 8.65 -4.45 12.40
C VAL A 99 9.98 -4.51 11.67
#